data_AF-A0A3B5KUU1-F1
#
_entry.id   AF-A0A3B5KUU1-F1
#
_cell.length_a   1.000
_cell.length_b   1.000
_cell.length_c   1.000
_cell.angle_alpha   90.00
_cell.angle_beta   90.00
_cell.angle_gamma   90.00
#
_symmetry.space_group_name_H-M   'P 1'
#
loop_
_entity.id
_entity.type
_entity.pdbx_description
1 polymer ?
#
loop_
_entity_poly.entity_id
_entity_poly.type
_entity_poly.pdbx_seq_one_letter_code
_entity_poly.pdbx_strand_id
1 'polypeptide(L)'
;MTKTIGYRGWRWKAVWWQRFFLLWTTIEAQTRYSIPEELSPGSVVGNLAKDLGLSLAEIFDRKLRVASEAGEQFFSVDAGKGELVVNDRIDREALCGQSASCVLPLQLVIENPLHLHRLEVEIKDINDNSPVFQAKELSLKIAESAAVGTRFLLETAEDLDVGVNSVNCYICLWCQLELLGGDF
;
A
#
# COMPACT_ATOMS: atom_id res chain seq x y z
N MET A 1 63.41 45.62 -0.68
CA MET A 1 63.11 44.32 -0.01
C MET A 1 61.85 43.74 -0.62
N THR A 2 62.00 42.75 -1.49
CA THR A 2 60.90 41.98 -2.09
C THR A 2 60.54 40.82 -1.14
N LYS A 3 59.29 40.77 -0.68
CA LYS A 3 58.77 39.62 0.08
C LYS A 3 57.90 38.77 -0.85
N THR A 4 58.45 37.66 -1.31
CA THR A 4 57.68 36.53 -1.86
C THR A 4 57.06 35.76 -0.70
N ILE A 5 55.74 35.75 -0.58
CA ILE A 5 55.00 34.92 0.39
C ILE A 5 54.23 33.84 -0.36
N GLY A 6 54.47 32.60 0.07
CA GLY A 6 54.26 31.38 -0.70
C GLY A 6 52.86 30.80 -0.70
N TYR A 7 52.50 30.25 -1.87
CA TYR A 7 51.35 29.40 -2.13
C TYR A 7 51.53 28.01 -1.47
N ARG A 8 51.33 27.89 -0.16
CA ARG A 8 51.38 26.58 0.55
C ARG A 8 50.07 26.18 1.24
N GLY A 9 49.07 27.07 1.32
CA GLY A 9 47.79 26.80 2.00
C GLY A 9 46.65 26.22 1.13
N TRP A 10 46.75 26.29 -0.19
CA TRP A 10 45.64 25.92 -1.09
C TRP A 10 45.50 24.42 -1.37
N ARG A 11 46.61 23.66 -1.27
CA ARG A 11 46.61 22.22 -1.61
C ARG A 11 45.79 21.38 -0.62
N TRP A 12 45.81 21.71 0.67
CA TRP A 12 45.07 20.97 1.69
C TRP A 12 43.56 21.28 1.68
N LYS A 13 43.18 22.52 1.34
CA LYS A 13 41.77 22.88 1.14
C LYS A 13 41.18 22.19 -0.10
N ALA A 14 41.94 22.07 -1.18
CA ALA A 14 41.49 21.36 -2.37
C ALA A 14 41.25 19.86 -2.12
N VAL A 15 42.12 19.19 -1.36
CA VAL A 15 41.95 17.77 -1.00
C VAL A 15 40.72 17.53 -0.11
N TRP A 16 40.42 18.46 0.82
CA TRP A 16 39.20 18.42 1.63
C TRP A 16 37.93 18.56 0.79
N TRP A 17 37.92 19.47 -0.19
CA TRP A 17 36.80 19.64 -1.10
C TRP A 17 36.60 18.41 -2.01
N GLN A 18 37.68 17.81 -2.50
CA GLN A 18 37.57 16.58 -3.31
C GLN A 18 37.05 15.39 -2.50
N ARG A 19 37.40 15.28 -1.22
CA ARG A 19 36.85 14.26 -0.31
C ARG A 19 35.38 14.50 0.00
N PHE A 20 34.95 15.76 0.13
CA PHE A 20 33.55 16.13 0.35
C PHE A 20 32.63 15.78 -0.84
N PHE A 21 33.10 16.00 -2.08
CA PHE A 21 32.34 15.63 -3.28
C PHE A 21 32.27 14.11 -3.52
N LEU A 22 33.29 13.34 -3.12
CA LEU A 22 33.29 11.87 -3.23
C LEU A 22 32.39 11.16 -2.21
N LEU A 23 31.85 11.89 -1.23
CA LEU A 23 30.93 11.39 -0.20
C LEU A 23 29.45 11.71 -0.49
N TRP A 24 29.15 12.28 -1.65
CA TRP A 24 27.77 12.44 -2.11
C TRP A 24 27.26 11.07 -2.57
N THR A 25 26.79 10.26 -1.62
CA THR A 25 26.03 9.06 -1.97
C THR A 25 24.76 9.52 -2.68
N THR A 26 24.58 9.07 -3.92
CA THR A 26 23.31 9.23 -4.63
C THR A 26 22.27 8.41 -3.89
N ILE A 27 21.32 9.08 -3.24
CA ILE A 27 20.12 8.42 -2.71
C ILE A 27 19.29 8.06 -3.94
N GLU A 28 19.26 6.78 -4.30
CA GLU A 28 18.35 6.28 -5.31
C GLU A 28 16.97 6.21 -4.65
N ALA A 29 16.14 7.23 -4.90
CA ALA A 29 14.78 7.26 -4.39
C ALA A 29 13.93 6.28 -5.21
N GLN A 30 13.43 5.23 -4.57
CA GLN A 30 12.44 4.34 -5.17
C GLN A 30 11.09 5.05 -5.20
N THR A 31 10.47 5.17 -6.37
CA THR A 31 9.16 5.82 -6.51
C THR A 31 8.07 4.95 -5.88
N ARG A 32 7.31 5.54 -4.95
CA ARG A 32 6.19 4.88 -4.27
C ARG A 32 4.95 5.74 -4.34
N TYR A 33 3.86 5.18 -4.82
CA TYR A 33 2.53 5.78 -4.77
C TYR A 33 1.67 5.10 -3.72
N SER A 34 0.64 5.80 -3.28
CA SER A 34 -0.37 5.24 -2.37
C SER A 34 -1.74 5.66 -2.85
N ILE A 35 -2.59 4.66 -3.11
CA ILE A 35 -3.95 4.84 -3.59
C ILE A 35 -4.91 4.02 -2.72
N PRO A 36 -6.15 4.48 -2.51
CA PRO A 36 -7.20 3.60 -2.02
C PRO A 36 -7.46 2.48 -3.02
N GLU A 37 -7.97 1.36 -2.52
CA GLU A 37 -8.63 0.35 -3.35
C GLU A 37 -9.96 0.87 -3.92
N GLU A 38 -10.68 0.01 -4.66
CA GLU A 38 -12.02 0.31 -5.18
C GLU A 38 -12.08 1.51 -6.15
N LEU A 39 -10.92 1.94 -6.67
CA LEU A 39 -10.85 2.99 -7.66
C LEU A 39 -11.42 2.55 -9.00
N SER A 40 -12.20 3.44 -9.60
CA SER A 40 -12.75 3.22 -10.95
C SER A 40 -11.64 3.14 -12.01
N PRO A 41 -11.77 2.28 -13.03
CA PRO A 41 -10.84 2.26 -14.17
C PRO A 41 -10.66 3.65 -14.80
N GLY A 42 -9.42 4.00 -15.13
CA GLY A 42 -9.02 5.31 -15.62
C GLY A 42 -8.65 6.32 -14.53
N SER A 43 -8.80 5.97 -13.24
CA SER A 43 -8.34 6.81 -12.13
C SER A 43 -6.83 7.01 -12.18
N VAL A 44 -6.37 8.24 -11.93
CA VAL A 44 -4.94 8.58 -11.97
C VAL A 44 -4.27 8.18 -10.67
N VAL A 45 -3.20 7.39 -10.78
CA VAL A 45 -2.33 6.98 -9.66
C VAL A 45 -1.23 8.01 -9.43
N GLY A 46 -0.56 8.45 -10.50
CA GLY A 46 0.56 9.39 -10.41
C GLY A 46 1.12 9.80 -11.78
N ASN A 47 1.93 10.86 -11.80
CA ASN A 47 2.51 11.39 -13.03
C ASN A 47 3.92 10.83 -13.26
N LEU A 48 4.02 9.78 -14.07
CA LEU A 48 5.27 9.11 -14.39
C LEU A 48 6.22 9.98 -15.21
N ALA A 49 5.69 10.81 -16.12
CA ALA A 49 6.51 11.70 -16.93
C ALA A 49 7.37 12.63 -16.07
N LYS A 50 6.72 13.28 -15.10
CA LYS A 50 7.36 14.20 -14.18
C LYS A 50 8.36 13.49 -13.27
N ASP A 51 7.98 12.34 -12.73
CA ASP A 51 8.80 11.62 -11.74
C ASP A 51 10.01 10.93 -12.37
N LEU A 52 9.89 10.50 -13.64
CA LEU A 52 11.02 9.94 -14.42
C LEU A 52 11.79 11.02 -15.20
N GLY A 53 11.33 12.28 -15.18
CA GLY A 53 11.94 13.37 -15.92
C GLY A 53 11.85 13.21 -17.45
N LEU A 54 10.81 12.54 -17.95
CA LEU A 54 10.57 12.29 -19.37
C LEU A 54 9.56 13.29 -19.92
N SER A 55 9.76 13.70 -21.17
CA SER A 55 8.74 14.43 -21.94
C SER A 55 7.65 13.48 -22.44
N LEU A 56 6.47 14.02 -22.75
CA LEU A 56 5.37 13.23 -23.33
C LEU A 56 5.78 12.55 -24.65
N ALA A 57 6.55 13.25 -25.50
CA ALA A 57 7.07 12.67 -26.73
C ALA A 57 7.97 11.45 -26.46
N GLU A 58 8.86 11.54 -25.48
CA GLU A 58 9.73 10.41 -25.12
C GLU A 58 8.94 9.22 -24.57
N ILE A 59 7.83 9.43 -23.86
CA ILE A 59 6.96 8.35 -23.38
C ILE A 59 6.39 7.54 -24.54
N PHE A 60 5.92 8.23 -25.59
CA PHE A 60 5.43 7.59 -26.81
C PHE A 60 6.56 6.92 -27.61
N ASP A 61 7.62 7.66 -27.90
CA ASP A 61 8.72 7.20 -28.77
C ASP A 61 9.47 6.01 -28.16
N ARG A 62 9.61 6.01 -26.82
CA ARG A 62 10.31 4.98 -26.05
C ARG A 62 9.37 3.92 -25.49
N LYS A 63 8.08 3.95 -25.85
CA LYS A 63 7.07 2.95 -25.47
C LYS A 63 7.09 2.60 -23.98
N LEU A 64 7.00 3.63 -23.13
CA LEU A 64 6.90 3.41 -21.69
C LEU A 64 5.66 2.57 -21.38
N ARG A 65 5.87 1.44 -20.70
CA ARG A 65 4.80 0.51 -20.30
C ARG A 65 5.08 -0.18 -18.98
N VAL A 66 4.03 -0.66 -18.34
CA VAL A 66 4.11 -1.59 -17.22
C VAL A 66 4.43 -2.98 -17.78
N ALA A 67 5.34 -3.73 -17.15
CA ALA A 67 5.73 -5.08 -17.56
C ALA A 67 5.67 -6.12 -16.42
N SER A 68 5.11 -5.74 -15.27
CA SER A 68 4.90 -6.68 -14.16
C SER A 68 3.63 -7.51 -14.44
N GLU A 69 3.66 -8.82 -14.20
CA GLU A 69 2.55 -9.74 -14.49
C GLU A 69 1.27 -9.34 -13.73
N ALA A 70 1.37 -9.06 -12.43
CA ALA A 70 0.27 -8.49 -11.66
C ALA A 70 0.02 -7.00 -12.02
N GLY A 71 1.05 -6.31 -12.50
CA GLY A 71 0.97 -4.90 -12.86
C GLY A 71 0.14 -4.61 -14.11
N GLU A 72 0.29 -5.41 -15.16
CA GLU A 72 -0.43 -5.24 -16.44
C GLU A 72 -1.95 -5.42 -16.28
N GLN A 73 -2.38 -6.22 -15.29
CA GLN A 73 -3.80 -6.39 -15.00
C GLN A 73 -4.40 -5.11 -14.40
N PHE A 74 -3.80 -4.56 -13.35
CA PHE A 74 -4.39 -3.48 -12.55
C PHE A 74 -3.95 -2.07 -12.97
N PHE A 75 -2.84 -1.93 -13.69
CA PHE A 75 -2.27 -0.63 -14.03
C PHE A 75 -1.88 -0.53 -15.49
N SER A 76 -2.06 0.66 -16.07
CA SER A 76 -1.58 1.00 -17.40
C SER A 76 -1.01 2.41 -17.45
N VAL A 77 -0.26 2.72 -18.50
CA VAL A 77 0.30 4.06 -18.71
C VAL A 77 -0.54 4.79 -19.76
N ASP A 78 -1.15 5.91 -19.38
CA ASP A 78 -1.71 6.86 -20.34
C ASP A 78 -0.54 7.64 -20.97
N ALA A 79 -0.12 7.22 -22.16
CA ALA A 79 0.98 7.85 -22.88
C ALA A 79 0.68 9.31 -23.27
N GLY A 80 -0.61 9.67 -23.45
CA GLY A 80 -1.03 11.03 -23.83
C GLY A 80 -0.78 12.06 -22.73
N LYS A 81 -0.88 11.63 -21.47
CA LYS A 81 -0.66 12.49 -20.29
C LYS A 81 0.60 12.14 -19.51
N GLY A 82 1.20 10.99 -19.80
CA GLY A 82 2.35 10.45 -19.06
C GLY A 82 2.01 10.04 -17.63
N GLU A 83 0.81 9.50 -17.43
CA GLU A 83 0.25 9.17 -16.12
C GLU A 83 0.10 7.65 -15.96
N LEU A 84 0.38 7.15 -14.76
CA LEU A 84 -0.02 5.80 -14.35
C LEU A 84 -1.50 5.85 -13.99
N VAL A 85 -2.30 4.98 -14.59
CA VAL A 85 -3.75 4.91 -14.37
C VAL A 85 -4.17 3.50 -13.99
N VAL A 86 -5.27 3.42 -13.23
CA VAL A 86 -5.92 2.16 -12.89
C VAL A 86 -6.56 1.57 -14.15
N ASN A 87 -6.24 0.32 -14.46
CA ASN A 87 -6.78 -0.40 -15.60
C ASN A 87 -8.02 -1.24 -15.23
N ASP A 88 -8.01 -1.85 -14.05
CA ASP A 88 -9.10 -2.68 -13.54
C ASP A 88 -9.32 -2.40 -12.05
N ARG A 89 -10.51 -2.75 -11.55
CA ARG A 89 -10.86 -2.60 -10.13
C ARG A 89 -9.88 -3.38 -9.27
N ILE A 90 -9.35 -2.71 -8.24
CA ILE A 90 -8.39 -3.29 -7.30
C ILE A 90 -9.16 -3.66 -6.05
N ASP A 91 -9.15 -4.94 -5.72
CA ASP A 91 -9.72 -5.55 -4.52
C ASP A 91 -8.53 -5.98 -3.63
N ARG A 92 -8.34 -5.31 -2.50
CA ARG A 92 -7.17 -5.52 -1.63
C ARG A 92 -7.26 -6.85 -0.90
N GLU A 93 -8.45 -7.30 -0.54
CA GLU A 93 -8.72 -8.58 0.14
C GLU A 93 -8.32 -9.74 -0.78
N ALA A 94 -8.64 -9.66 -2.07
CA ALA A 94 -8.26 -10.67 -3.06
C ALA A 94 -6.74 -10.73 -3.29
N LEU A 95 -6.04 -9.59 -3.22
CA LEU A 95 -4.60 -9.50 -3.51
C LEU A 95 -3.72 -9.83 -2.31
N CYS A 96 -4.09 -9.33 -1.14
CA CYS A 96 -3.26 -9.31 0.06
C CYS A 96 -3.91 -10.01 1.25
N GLY A 97 -5.19 -10.38 1.18
CA GLY A 97 -5.94 -10.96 2.28
C GLY A 97 -5.93 -10.05 3.51
N GLN A 98 -5.77 -10.63 4.69
CA GLN A 98 -5.72 -9.90 5.97
C GLN A 98 -4.31 -9.35 6.30
N SER A 99 -3.44 -9.20 5.31
CA SER A 99 -2.09 -8.65 5.52
C SER A 99 -2.17 -7.17 5.93
N ALA A 100 -1.41 -6.77 6.96
CA ALA A 100 -1.40 -5.40 7.46
C ALA A 100 -0.84 -4.35 6.48
N SER A 101 -0.16 -4.79 5.42
CA SER A 101 0.37 -3.93 4.36
C SER A 101 0.19 -4.61 3.01
N CYS A 102 -0.31 -3.86 2.02
CA CYS A 102 -0.51 -4.34 0.67
C CYS A 102 0.27 -3.44 -0.31
N VAL A 103 1.40 -3.94 -0.78
CA VAL A 103 2.30 -3.21 -1.69
C VAL A 103 2.51 -4.04 -2.94
N LEU A 104 2.13 -3.48 -4.08
CA LEU A 104 2.29 -4.10 -5.39
C LEU A 104 3.58 -3.58 -6.05
N PRO A 105 4.59 -4.46 -6.25
CA PRO A 105 5.80 -4.09 -6.97
C PRO A 105 5.52 -4.07 -8.49
N LEU A 106 5.79 -2.93 -9.10
CA LEU A 106 5.68 -2.69 -10.53
C LEU A 106 7.06 -2.50 -11.15
N GLN A 107 7.18 -2.95 -12.39
CA GLN A 107 8.35 -2.71 -13.21
C GLN A 107 7.93 -1.99 -14.49
N LEU A 108 8.49 -0.80 -14.68
CA LEU A 108 8.31 -0.01 -15.89
C LEU A 108 9.43 -0.33 -16.86
N VAL A 109 9.08 -0.49 -18.12
CA VAL A 109 10.01 -0.70 -19.23
C VAL A 109 9.97 0.54 -20.11
N ILE A 110 11.15 1.08 -20.38
CA ILE A 110 11.37 2.13 -21.37
C ILE A 110 12.31 1.55 -22.41
N GLU A 111 11.92 1.59 -23.68
CA GLU A 111 12.71 1.05 -24.80
C GLU A 111 13.60 2.14 -25.42
N ASN A 112 14.68 1.73 -26.09
CA ASN A 112 15.55 2.58 -26.92
C ASN A 112 16.05 3.90 -26.25
N PRO A 113 17.03 3.85 -25.32
CA PRO A 113 17.69 2.67 -24.76
C PRO A 113 16.81 1.96 -23.73
N LEU A 114 17.08 0.66 -23.52
CA LEU A 114 16.34 -0.16 -22.55
C LEU A 114 16.67 0.28 -21.12
N HIS A 115 15.67 0.76 -20.40
CA HIS A 115 15.74 1.07 -18.98
C HIS A 115 14.59 0.42 -18.23
N LEU A 116 14.89 -0.05 -17.02
CA LEU A 116 13.94 -0.67 -16.12
C LEU A 116 13.85 0.17 -14.85
N HIS A 117 12.65 0.65 -14.55
CA HIS A 117 12.40 1.39 -13.31
C HIS A 117 11.48 0.58 -12.41
N ARG A 118 11.88 0.45 -11.15
CA ARG A 118 11.07 -0.20 -10.11
C ARG A 118 10.19 0.84 -9.44
N LEU A 119 8.93 0.50 -9.26
CA LEU A 119 7.93 1.33 -8.64
C LEU A 119 7.10 0.48 -7.68
N GLU A 120 6.65 1.06 -6.58
CA GLU A 120 5.74 0.41 -5.64
C GLU A 120 4.42 1.17 -5.58
N VAL A 121 3.31 0.44 -5.60
CA VAL A 121 1.99 1.00 -5.33
C VAL A 121 1.45 0.38 -4.05
N GLU A 122 1.30 1.20 -3.03
CA GLU A 122 0.64 0.82 -1.78
C GLU A 122 -0.88 0.99 -1.92
N ILE A 123 -1.59 -0.10 -1.72
CA ILE A 123 -3.05 -0.14 -1.72
C ILE A 123 -3.53 0.09 -0.29
N LYS A 124 -4.32 1.15 -0.11
CA LYS A 124 -4.95 1.49 1.16
C LYS A 124 -6.32 0.85 1.26
N ASP A 125 -6.51 0.21 2.39
CA ASP A 125 -7.77 -0.39 2.82
C ASP A 125 -8.90 0.65 2.90
N ILE A 126 -10.04 0.35 2.30
CA ILE A 126 -11.31 1.07 2.46
C ILE A 126 -12.26 0.17 3.26
N ASN A 127 -13.13 0.78 4.08
CA ASN A 127 -14.19 0.04 4.76
C ASN A 127 -15.34 -0.26 3.78
N ASP A 128 -15.19 -1.29 2.97
CA ASP A 128 -16.22 -1.79 2.05
C ASP A 128 -16.74 -3.18 2.42
N ASN A 129 -16.09 -3.86 3.37
CA ASN A 129 -16.63 -5.05 4.03
C ASN A 129 -17.31 -4.66 5.35
N SER A 130 -18.25 -5.49 5.80
CA SER A 130 -18.93 -5.28 7.08
C SER A 130 -18.79 -6.54 7.92
N PRO A 131 -18.66 -6.42 9.25
CA PRO A 131 -18.55 -7.57 10.13
C PRO A 131 -19.76 -8.52 9.98
N VAL A 132 -19.48 -9.81 9.78
CA VAL A 132 -20.50 -10.86 9.64
C VAL A 132 -20.28 -11.96 10.68
N PHE A 133 -21.35 -12.37 11.36
CA PHE A 133 -21.34 -13.61 12.14
C PHE A 133 -21.65 -14.81 11.24
N GLN A 134 -20.94 -15.92 11.42
CA GLN A 134 -21.17 -17.15 10.67
C GLN A 134 -22.60 -17.69 10.90
N ALA A 135 -23.07 -17.64 12.15
CA ALA A 135 -24.43 -17.98 12.52
C ALA A 135 -25.33 -16.74 12.64
N LYS A 136 -26.48 -16.75 11.96
CA LYS A 136 -27.52 -15.70 12.10
C LYS A 136 -28.25 -15.75 13.44
N GLU A 137 -28.29 -16.93 14.03
CA GLU A 137 -28.91 -17.20 15.32
C GLU A 137 -28.01 -18.13 16.11
N LEU A 138 -27.76 -17.78 17.37
CA LEU A 138 -26.94 -18.57 18.28
C LEU A 138 -27.77 -18.92 19.51
N SER A 139 -28.07 -20.21 19.68
CA SER A 139 -28.76 -20.72 20.87
C SER A 139 -27.75 -21.25 21.88
N LEU A 140 -27.68 -20.61 23.05
CA LEU A 140 -26.83 -21.05 24.15
C LEU A 140 -27.67 -21.75 25.22
N LYS A 141 -27.27 -22.96 25.62
CA LYS A 141 -27.87 -23.67 26.75
C LYS A 141 -27.09 -23.35 28.02
N ILE A 142 -27.70 -22.60 28.92
CA ILE A 142 -27.09 -22.18 30.18
C ILE A 142 -27.84 -22.86 31.33
N ALA A 143 -27.10 -23.54 32.21
CA ALA A 143 -27.69 -24.13 33.40
C ALA A 143 -28.22 -23.03 34.33
N GLU A 144 -29.42 -23.19 34.86
CA GLU A 144 -30.00 -22.24 35.83
C GLU A 144 -29.14 -22.08 37.09
N SER A 145 -28.36 -23.12 37.43
CA SER A 145 -27.41 -23.13 38.55
C SER A 145 -26.08 -22.44 38.23
N ALA A 146 -25.94 -21.81 37.06
CA ALA A 146 -24.73 -21.10 36.69
C ALA A 146 -24.46 -19.93 37.65
N ALA A 147 -23.24 -19.88 38.17
CA ALA A 147 -22.86 -18.83 39.11
C ALA A 147 -22.80 -17.45 38.44
N VAL A 148 -23.11 -16.39 39.20
CA VAL A 148 -22.96 -15.01 38.74
C VAL A 148 -21.51 -14.71 38.37
N GLY A 149 -21.30 -14.05 37.24
CA GLY A 149 -19.96 -13.76 36.70
C GLY A 149 -19.37 -14.87 35.82
N THR A 150 -20.08 -15.99 35.64
CA THR A 150 -19.72 -17.01 34.65
C THR A 150 -19.68 -16.38 33.25
N ARG A 151 -18.65 -16.71 32.47
CA ARG A 151 -18.46 -16.20 31.11
C ARG A 151 -18.81 -17.29 30.09
N PHE A 152 -19.52 -16.91 29.05
CA PHE A 152 -19.87 -17.78 27.93
C PHE A 152 -19.20 -17.23 26.67
N LEU A 153 -18.56 -18.11 25.90
CA LEU A 153 -17.91 -17.72 24.65
C LEU A 153 -18.98 -17.52 23.58
N LEU A 154 -18.84 -16.45 22.81
CA LEU A 154 -19.62 -16.18 21.61
C LEU A 154 -18.70 -16.28 20.40
N GLU A 155 -19.26 -16.63 19.25
CA GLU A 155 -18.54 -16.53 17.98
C GLU A 155 -18.18 -15.07 17.71
N THR A 156 -16.98 -14.85 17.18
CA THR A 156 -16.54 -13.52 16.75
C THR A 156 -17.10 -13.24 15.37
N ALA A 157 -17.56 -12.00 15.14
CA ALA A 157 -17.81 -11.54 13.78
C ALA A 157 -16.49 -11.55 12.99
N GLU A 158 -16.58 -11.96 11.72
CA GLU A 158 -15.48 -11.92 10.77
C GLU A 158 -15.64 -10.67 9.89
N ASP A 159 -14.54 -9.97 9.69
CA ASP A 159 -14.42 -8.82 8.82
C ASP A 159 -13.14 -8.98 8.00
N LEU A 160 -13.22 -8.75 6.70
CA LEU A 160 -12.09 -8.91 5.80
C LEU A 160 -11.20 -7.67 5.77
N ASP A 161 -11.72 -6.53 6.22
CA ASP A 161 -10.97 -5.28 6.35
C ASP A 161 -9.92 -5.37 7.47
N VAL A 162 -8.90 -4.52 7.39
CA VAL A 162 -7.76 -4.54 8.31
C VAL A 162 -7.63 -3.25 9.13
N GLY A 163 -6.92 -3.36 10.26
CA GLY A 163 -6.58 -2.20 11.08
C GLY A 163 -7.82 -1.55 11.70
N VAL A 164 -8.05 -0.27 11.38
CA VAL A 164 -9.14 0.53 11.98
C VAL A 164 -10.51 0.21 11.38
N ASN A 165 -10.54 -0.41 10.20
CA ASN A 165 -11.77 -0.74 9.48
C ASN A 165 -12.33 -2.11 9.87
N SER A 166 -11.50 -2.97 10.47
CA SER A 166 -11.91 -4.27 11.02
C SER A 166 -12.83 -4.13 12.26
N VAL A 167 -13.27 -5.27 12.81
CA VAL A 167 -14.18 -5.31 13.96
C VAL A 167 -13.61 -4.56 15.16
N ASN A 168 -14.27 -3.49 15.55
CA ASN A 168 -13.83 -2.61 16.63
C ASN A 168 -14.63 -2.79 17.93
N CYS A 169 -15.94 -3.07 17.85
CA CYS A 169 -16.81 -3.09 19.03
C CYS A 169 -17.96 -4.11 18.89
N TYR A 170 -18.36 -4.68 20.03
CA TYR A 170 -19.54 -5.54 20.16
C TYR A 170 -20.54 -4.91 21.14
N ILE A 171 -21.81 -4.86 20.76
CA ILE A 171 -22.90 -4.32 21.58
C ILE A 171 -23.97 -5.40 21.70
N CYS A 172 -24.36 -5.74 22.94
CA CYS A 172 -25.49 -6.61 23.21
C CYS A 172 -26.71 -5.75 23.55
N LEU A 173 -27.74 -5.79 22.71
CA LEU A 173 -28.90 -4.92 22.87
C LEU A 173 -29.82 -5.42 23.99
N TRP A 174 -30.21 -6.70 23.98
CA TRP A 174 -31.00 -7.36 25.03
C TRP A 174 -30.77 -8.88 24.98
N CYS A 175 -30.81 -9.57 26.13
CA CYS A 175 -30.79 -11.02 26.17
C CYS A 175 -32.20 -11.53 26.45
N GLN A 176 -32.82 -12.23 25.50
CA GLN A 176 -34.10 -12.89 25.71
C GLN A 176 -33.85 -14.30 26.26
N LEU A 177 -34.31 -14.56 27.49
CA LEU A 177 -34.12 -15.84 28.17
C LEU A 177 -35.36 -16.71 27.96
N GLU A 178 -35.22 -17.82 27.22
CA GLU A 178 -36.26 -18.85 27.15
C GLU A 178 -35.89 -20.01 28.06
N LEU A 179 -36.73 -20.27 29.07
CA LEU A 179 -36.59 -21.43 29.94
C LEU A 179 -36.99 -22.68 29.15
N LEU A 180 -36.01 -23.42 28.65
CA LEU A 180 -36.25 -24.76 28.10
C LEU A 180 -36.63 -25.69 29.27
N GLY A 181 -37.92 -25.97 29.42
CA GLY A 181 -38.42 -26.95 30.37
C GLY A 181 -37.78 -28.31 30.10
N GLY A 182 -37.13 -28.88 31.11
CA GLY A 182 -36.58 -30.23 31.02
C GLY A 182 -37.70 -31.26 31.05
N ASP A 183 -37.76 -32.13 30.04
CA ASP A 183 -38.42 -33.42 30.17
C ASP A 183 -37.57 -34.26 31.15
N PHE A 184 -38.05 -34.35 32.39
CA PHE A 184 -37.53 -35.26 33.42
C PHE A 184 -38.21 -36.63 33.33
#